data_AF-A0A3D5Z673-F1
#
_entry.id   AF-A0A3D5Z673-F1
#
_cell.length_a   1.000
_cell.length_b   1.000
_cell.length_c   1.000
_cell.angle_alpha   90.00
_cell.angle_beta   90.00
_cell.angle_gamma   90.00
#
_symmetry.space_group_name_H-M   'P 1'
#
loop_
_entity.id
_entity.type
_entity.pdbx_description
1 polymer ?
#
loop_
_entity_poly.entity_id
_entity_poly.type
_entity_poly.pdbx_seq_one_letter_code
_entity_poly.pdbx_strand_id
1 'polypeptide(L)'
;MKKNFIGIFFAIVAIIAVALIVLMLNYKKGISTPEVSDAAKFKDEYVSLNDQTNSSNKTYPQVTISDNNKFHYATETEILDILNGQTGVIYFGFPTCPWCRNMVSVLDEVSLSYSTDKIYYFNIKDIRSTITVNDNNELETKKGTDFYYQLLEKLDSSLEDYTVTDKKGKTIKTGEKRLYAPTVIFVKNGEVVDFVEGTVDSQKDPYVALTETQRNELISKYQEGFNKLGDICDEKC
;
A
#
# COMPACT_ATOMS: atom_id res chain seq x y z
N MET A 1 -43.23 20.83 60.05
CA MET A 1 -42.64 21.51 58.86
C MET A 1 -41.30 20.93 58.37
N LYS A 2 -40.52 20.16 59.15
CA LYS A 2 -39.19 19.63 58.70
C LYS A 2 -39.22 18.43 57.72
N LYS A 3 -40.26 17.58 57.73
CA LYS A 3 -40.32 16.37 56.88
C LYS A 3 -40.43 16.67 55.37
N ASN A 4 -41.15 17.73 55.00
CA ASN A 4 -41.34 18.09 53.58
C ASN A 4 -40.06 18.69 52.97
N PHE A 5 -39.21 19.32 53.79
CA PHE A 5 -37.96 19.94 53.33
C PHE A 5 -36.89 18.89 52.98
N ILE A 6 -36.82 17.80 53.75
CA ILE A 6 -35.91 16.68 53.52
C ILE A 6 -36.28 15.95 52.22
N GLY A 7 -37.57 15.72 51.96
CA GLY A 7 -38.04 15.10 50.72
C GLY A 7 -37.74 15.93 49.47
N ILE A 8 -37.92 17.25 49.55
CA ILE A 8 -37.59 18.18 48.45
C ILE A 8 -36.08 18.19 48.18
N PHE A 9 -35.25 18.18 49.23
CA PHE A 9 -33.79 18.13 49.08
C PHE A 9 -33.33 16.86 48.37
N PHE A 10 -33.83 15.68 48.75
CA PHE A 10 -33.48 14.43 48.07
C PHE A 10 -33.97 14.38 46.61
N ALA A 11 -35.13 14.97 46.30
CA ALA A 11 -35.62 15.07 44.93
C ALA A 11 -34.71 15.95 44.06
N ILE A 12 -34.23 17.09 44.58
CA ILE A 12 -33.29 17.97 43.86
C ILE A 12 -31.95 17.27 43.63
N VAL A 13 -31.41 16.58 44.64
CA VAL A 13 -30.15 15.82 44.51
C VAL A 13 -30.27 14.71 43.46
N ALA A 14 -31.40 14.00 43.44
CA ALA A 14 -31.66 12.96 42.44
C ALA A 14 -31.73 13.53 41.01
N ILE A 15 -32.38 14.69 40.82
CA ILE A 15 -32.45 15.36 39.51
C ILE A 15 -31.06 15.79 39.04
N ILE A 16 -30.24 16.35 39.93
CA ILE A 16 -28.87 16.76 39.61
C ILE A 16 -28.02 15.52 39.25
N ALA A 17 -28.15 14.42 39.98
CA ALA A 17 -27.44 13.19 39.68
C ALA A 17 -27.83 12.62 38.30
N VAL A 18 -29.12 12.61 37.96
CA VAL A 18 -29.60 12.19 36.64
C VAL A 18 -29.07 13.12 35.54
N ALA A 19 -29.08 14.44 35.76
CA ALA A 19 -28.54 15.39 34.80
C ALA A 19 -27.04 15.20 34.54
N LEU A 20 -26.26 14.94 35.61
CA LEU A 20 -24.83 14.63 35.50
C LEU A 20 -24.56 13.31 34.79
N ILE A 21 -25.38 12.29 35.04
CA ILE A 21 -25.29 11.00 34.32
C ILE A 21 -25.60 11.19 32.83
N VAL A 22 -26.64 11.94 32.48
CA VAL A 22 -26.98 12.26 31.09
C VAL A 22 -25.86 13.06 30.41
N LEU A 23 -25.26 14.02 31.09
CA LEU A 23 -24.08 14.77 30.63
C LEU A 23 -22.88 13.85 30.40
N MET A 24 -22.57 12.93 31.31
CA MET A 24 -21.49 11.94 31.13
C MET A 24 -21.77 10.98 29.98
N LEU A 25 -23.01 10.53 29.80
CA LEU A 25 -23.39 9.65 28.69
C LEU A 25 -23.30 10.37 27.33
N ASN A 26 -23.66 11.66 27.27
CA ASN A 26 -23.47 12.49 26.08
C ASN A 26 -21.99 12.79 25.80
N TYR A 27 -21.18 12.99 26.85
CA TYR A 27 -19.73 13.20 26.71
C TYR A 27 -19.05 11.95 26.13
N LYS A 28 -19.43 10.75 26.58
CA LYS A 28 -18.91 9.49 26.02
C LYS A 28 -19.34 9.24 24.57
N LYS A 29 -20.52 9.71 24.14
CA LYS A 29 -20.95 9.64 22.74
C LYS A 29 -20.15 10.56 21.80
N GLY A 30 -19.49 11.59 22.34
CA GLY A 30 -18.70 12.56 21.57
C GLY A 30 -17.21 12.25 21.44
N ILE A 31 -16.71 11.17 22.07
CA ILE A 31 -15.32 10.72 21.90
C ILE A 31 -15.30 9.77 20.70
N SER A 32 -15.37 10.32 19.49
CA SER A 32 -14.91 9.61 18.31
C SER A 32 -13.39 9.47 18.44
N THR A 33 -12.87 8.25 18.46
CA THR A 33 -11.45 8.02 18.22
C THR A 33 -11.08 8.74 16.92
N PRO A 34 -10.03 9.59 16.88
CA PRO A 34 -9.62 10.22 15.65
C PRO A 34 -9.35 9.13 14.60
N GLU A 35 -9.99 9.27 13.44
CA GLU A 35 -9.75 8.39 12.31
C GLU A 35 -8.28 8.53 11.92
N VAL A 36 -7.55 7.41 11.94
CA VAL A 36 -6.14 7.39 11.55
C VAL A 36 -6.09 7.60 10.04
N SER A 37 -5.36 8.62 9.58
CA SER A 37 -5.20 8.87 8.15
C SER A 37 -4.48 7.71 7.46
N ASP A 38 -4.75 7.50 6.17
CA ASP A 38 -4.07 6.48 5.38
C ASP A 38 -2.55 6.66 5.41
N ALA A 39 -2.06 7.90 5.36
CA ALA A 39 -0.64 8.21 5.46
C ALA A 39 -0.03 7.73 6.77
N ALA A 40 -0.71 7.94 7.90
CA ALA A 40 -0.25 7.48 9.21
C ALA A 40 -0.29 5.95 9.30
N LYS A 41 -1.40 5.34 8.85
CA LYS A 41 -1.56 3.88 8.82
C LYS A 41 -0.49 3.20 7.97
N PHE A 42 -0.24 3.71 6.76
CA PHE A 42 0.76 3.16 5.85
C PHE A 42 2.16 3.23 6.44
N LYS A 43 2.52 4.40 6.99
CA LYS A 43 3.78 4.60 7.71
C LYS A 43 3.92 3.59 8.84
N ASP A 44 2.91 3.47 9.70
CA ASP A 44 2.94 2.57 10.86
C ASP A 44 3.08 1.09 10.44
N GLU A 45 2.33 0.64 9.42
CA GLU A 45 2.41 -0.74 8.90
C GLU A 45 3.81 -1.09 8.39
N TYR A 46 4.47 -0.17 7.69
CA TYR A 46 5.82 -0.39 7.18
C TYR A 46 6.88 -0.23 8.27
N VAL A 47 6.83 0.85 9.06
CA VAL A 47 7.86 1.16 10.08
C VAL A 47 7.79 0.19 11.27
N SER A 48 6.61 -0.33 11.64
CA SER A 48 6.50 -1.30 12.75
C SER A 48 7.28 -2.60 12.53
N LEU A 49 7.59 -2.94 11.27
CA LEU A 49 8.42 -4.09 10.91
C LEU A 49 9.93 -3.80 10.93
N ASN A 50 10.36 -2.56 11.17
CA ASN A 50 11.77 -2.24 11.39
C ASN A 50 12.30 -3.06 12.57
N ASP A 51 13.54 -3.54 12.43
CA ASP A 51 14.23 -4.42 13.39
C ASP A 51 13.57 -5.78 13.65
N GLN A 52 12.42 -6.07 13.03
CA GLN A 52 11.78 -7.36 13.12
C GLN A 52 12.42 -8.37 12.15
N THR A 53 12.30 -9.63 12.51
CA THR A 53 12.82 -10.76 11.75
C THR A 53 11.66 -11.65 11.31
N ASN A 54 11.69 -12.10 10.06
CA ASN A 54 10.67 -13.00 9.53
C ASN A 54 10.87 -14.46 10.00
N SER A 55 9.95 -15.34 9.62
CA SER A 55 10.01 -16.77 9.95
C SER A 55 11.25 -17.50 9.42
N SER A 56 11.95 -16.93 8.44
CA SER A 56 13.19 -17.46 7.86
C SER A 56 14.45 -16.87 8.51
N ASN A 57 14.32 -16.23 9.67
CA ASN A 57 15.39 -15.58 10.42
C ASN A 57 16.12 -14.48 9.62
N LYS A 58 15.43 -13.81 8.69
CA LYS A 58 15.93 -12.64 7.96
C LYS A 58 15.31 -11.37 8.52
N THR A 59 16.15 -10.41 8.91
CA THR A 59 15.71 -9.09 9.37
C THR A 59 15.14 -8.29 8.20
N TYR A 60 14.01 -7.64 8.41
CA TYR A 60 13.40 -6.80 7.39
C TYR A 60 14.30 -5.58 7.08
N PRO A 61 14.44 -5.18 5.81
CA PRO A 61 15.08 -3.92 5.46
C PRO A 61 14.44 -2.75 6.20
N GLN A 62 15.27 -1.83 6.67
CA GLN A 62 14.79 -0.64 7.36
C GLN A 62 14.09 0.30 6.38
N VAL A 63 13.00 0.91 6.84
CA VAL A 63 12.26 1.92 6.06
C VAL A 63 12.07 3.18 6.88
N THR A 64 12.10 4.31 6.19
CA THR A 64 11.75 5.61 6.76
C THR A 64 10.70 6.24 5.83
N ILE A 65 9.57 6.63 6.41
CA ILE A 65 8.45 7.23 5.67
C ILE A 65 8.09 8.55 6.37
N SER A 66 7.93 9.60 5.58
CA SER A 66 7.56 10.93 6.01
C SER A 66 6.18 10.94 6.69
N ASP A 67 5.98 11.83 7.67
CA ASP A 67 4.63 12.07 8.22
C ASP A 67 3.69 12.72 7.19
N ASN A 68 4.26 13.40 6.19
CA ASN A 68 3.53 14.00 5.07
C ASN A 68 3.49 13.10 3.84
N ASN A 69 3.72 11.79 4.01
CA ASN A 69 3.68 10.84 2.89
C ASN A 69 2.30 10.87 2.21
N LYS A 70 2.29 10.50 0.93
CA LYS A 70 1.13 10.62 0.05
C LYS A 70 0.39 9.29 -0.15
N PHE A 71 0.71 8.26 0.63
CA PHE A 71 0.11 6.95 0.42
C PHE A 71 -1.36 6.94 0.84
N HIS A 72 -2.20 6.41 -0.06
CA HIS A 72 -3.65 6.27 0.08
C HIS A 72 -4.01 4.80 -0.15
N TYR A 73 -4.77 4.17 0.75
CA TYR A 73 -5.19 2.79 0.57
C TYR A 73 -6.31 2.74 -0.47
N ALA A 74 -5.94 2.36 -1.68
CA ALA A 74 -6.85 2.33 -2.80
C ALA A 74 -7.81 1.16 -2.72
N THR A 75 -9.06 1.42 -3.08
CA THR A 75 -10.06 0.38 -3.38
C THR A 75 -9.87 -0.18 -4.78
N GLU A 76 -10.46 -1.35 -5.06
CA GLU A 76 -10.44 -1.95 -6.40
C GLU A 76 -11.02 -0.99 -7.46
N THR A 77 -12.09 -0.27 -7.11
CA THR A 77 -12.73 0.73 -7.97
C THR A 77 -11.80 1.90 -8.29
N GLU A 78 -11.10 2.47 -7.31
CA GLU A 78 -10.16 3.58 -7.55
C GLU A 78 -9.03 3.16 -8.50
N ILE A 79 -8.52 1.93 -8.34
CA ILE A 79 -7.48 1.40 -9.23
C ILE A 79 -8.02 1.25 -10.66
N LEU A 80 -9.22 0.70 -10.83
CA LEU A 80 -9.84 0.56 -12.15
C LEU A 80 -10.19 1.90 -12.78
N ASP A 81 -10.66 2.88 -12.01
CA ASP A 81 -10.98 4.21 -12.50
C ASP A 81 -9.75 4.92 -13.06
N ILE A 82 -8.60 4.78 -12.38
CA ILE A 82 -7.31 5.26 -12.89
C ILE A 82 -6.97 4.58 -14.20
N LEU A 83 -7.01 3.24 -14.25
CA LEU A 83 -6.71 2.47 -15.47
C LEU A 83 -7.74 2.64 -16.61
N ASN A 84 -8.90 3.26 -16.35
CA ASN A 84 -9.97 3.47 -17.32
C ASN A 84 -10.11 4.93 -17.78
N GLY A 85 -9.21 5.83 -17.36
CA GLY A 85 -9.20 7.19 -17.91
C GLY A 85 -8.72 8.28 -16.98
N GLN A 86 -8.41 7.99 -15.71
CA GLN A 86 -7.83 9.00 -14.83
C GLN A 86 -6.30 8.99 -14.85
N THR A 87 -5.71 9.97 -14.17
CA THR A 87 -4.26 10.12 -14.01
C THR A 87 -3.90 9.86 -12.56
N GLY A 88 -2.86 9.06 -12.32
CA GLY A 88 -2.45 8.72 -10.97
C GLY A 88 -1.20 7.84 -10.92
N VAL A 89 -0.63 7.73 -9.72
CA VAL A 89 0.45 6.79 -9.41
C VAL A 89 -0.12 5.67 -8.58
N ILE A 90 0.07 4.42 -9.03
CA ILE A 90 -0.39 3.24 -8.31
C ILE A 90 0.81 2.43 -7.83
N TYR A 91 0.81 2.06 -6.56
CA TYR A 91 1.81 1.20 -5.95
C TYR A 91 1.19 -0.14 -5.54
N PHE A 92 1.63 -1.22 -6.17
CA PHE A 92 1.30 -2.60 -5.81
C PHE A 92 2.42 -3.21 -4.97
N GLY A 93 2.13 -3.55 -3.71
CA GLY A 93 3.15 -4.12 -2.82
C GLY A 93 2.61 -4.52 -1.45
N PHE A 94 3.49 -4.86 -0.51
CA PHE A 94 3.07 -5.17 0.86
C PHE A 94 4.19 -5.03 1.89
N PRO A 95 3.88 -4.72 3.17
CA PRO A 95 4.89 -4.36 4.18
C PRO A 95 5.97 -5.43 4.42
N THR A 96 5.61 -6.71 4.30
CA THR A 96 6.52 -7.84 4.54
C THR A 96 7.38 -8.22 3.33
N CYS A 97 7.25 -7.53 2.19
CA CYS A 97 8.02 -7.82 0.98
C CYS A 97 9.37 -7.07 1.03
N PRO A 98 10.51 -7.77 1.05
CA PRO A 98 11.81 -7.12 1.28
C PRO A 98 12.22 -6.19 0.13
N TRP A 99 11.86 -6.52 -1.13
CA TRP A 99 12.02 -5.61 -2.27
C TRP A 99 11.20 -4.32 -2.10
N CYS A 100 9.94 -4.47 -1.67
CA CYS A 100 9.01 -3.38 -1.41
C CYS A 100 9.57 -2.39 -0.38
N ARG A 101 10.22 -2.91 0.67
CA ARG A 101 10.84 -2.10 1.72
C ARG A 101 12.05 -1.30 1.22
N ASN A 102 12.82 -1.82 0.27
CA ASN A 102 13.92 -1.06 -0.34
C ASN A 102 13.42 0.08 -1.25
N MET A 103 12.28 -0.11 -1.91
CA MET A 103 11.66 0.91 -2.76
C MET A 103 10.99 2.02 -1.94
N VAL A 104 10.22 1.65 -0.90
CA VAL A 104 9.13 2.52 -0.39
C VAL A 104 9.62 3.88 0.11
N SER A 105 10.78 3.92 0.78
CA SER A 105 11.36 5.16 1.28
C SER A 105 11.81 6.06 0.14
N VAL A 106 12.29 5.48 -0.97
CA VAL A 106 12.71 6.20 -2.17
C VAL A 106 11.49 6.77 -2.90
N LEU A 107 10.44 5.98 -3.06
CA LEU A 107 9.19 6.43 -3.69
C LEU A 107 8.55 7.58 -2.89
N ASP A 108 8.51 7.46 -1.56
CA ASP A 108 8.01 8.51 -0.65
C ASP A 108 8.77 9.82 -0.89
N GLU A 109 10.10 9.78 -0.76
CA GLU A 109 10.97 10.94 -0.94
C GLU A 109 10.79 11.64 -2.29
N VAL A 110 10.80 10.86 -3.39
CA VAL A 110 10.63 11.44 -4.73
C VAL A 110 9.24 12.06 -4.84
N SER A 111 8.19 11.39 -4.38
CA SER A 111 6.81 11.87 -4.50
C SER A 111 6.55 13.21 -3.82
N LEU A 112 7.27 13.51 -2.73
CA LEU A 112 7.14 14.78 -2.01
C LEU A 112 7.60 15.99 -2.85
N SER A 113 8.42 15.77 -3.89
CA SER A 113 8.90 16.81 -4.80
C SER A 113 7.93 17.11 -5.96
N TYR A 114 6.84 16.35 -6.10
CA TYR A 114 5.87 16.49 -7.19
C TYR A 114 4.51 16.95 -6.68
N SER A 115 3.68 17.50 -7.56
CA SER A 115 2.32 17.96 -7.24
C SER A 115 1.28 16.85 -7.14
N THR A 116 1.64 15.59 -7.43
CA THR A 116 0.74 14.46 -7.27
C THR A 116 0.24 14.39 -5.82
N ASP A 117 -1.08 14.38 -5.63
CA ASP A 117 -1.67 14.41 -4.27
C ASP A 117 -1.58 13.06 -3.56
N LYS A 118 -1.67 11.95 -4.32
CA LYS A 118 -1.77 10.59 -3.79
C LYS A 118 -0.92 9.59 -4.54
N ILE A 119 -0.37 8.64 -3.81
CA ILE A 119 0.10 7.35 -4.31
C ILE A 119 -0.94 6.30 -3.90
N TYR A 120 -1.65 5.74 -4.87
CA TYR A 120 -2.68 4.73 -4.66
C TYR A 120 -2.03 3.39 -4.34
N TYR A 121 -1.92 3.08 -3.06
CA TYR A 121 -1.36 1.83 -2.56
C TYR A 121 -2.41 0.72 -2.58
N PHE A 122 -2.08 -0.42 -3.17
CA PHE A 122 -2.90 -1.63 -3.13
C PHE A 122 -2.07 -2.84 -2.71
N ASN A 123 -2.54 -3.55 -1.68
CA ASN A 123 -1.88 -4.76 -1.19
C ASN A 123 -2.22 -5.97 -2.07
N ILE A 124 -1.25 -6.40 -2.88
CA ILE A 124 -1.46 -7.52 -3.82
C ILE A 124 -1.02 -8.89 -3.28
N LYS A 125 -0.68 -9.00 -1.98
CA LYS A 125 -0.12 -10.25 -1.43
C LYS A 125 -1.04 -11.44 -1.65
N ASP A 126 -2.32 -11.27 -1.29
CA ASP A 126 -3.28 -12.36 -1.17
C ASP A 126 -4.29 -12.42 -2.34
N ILE A 127 -4.26 -11.46 -3.26
CA ILE A 127 -5.19 -11.42 -4.40
C ILE A 127 -4.74 -12.26 -5.59
N ARG A 128 -3.45 -12.62 -5.64
CA ARG A 128 -2.81 -13.26 -6.79
C ARG A 128 -3.06 -14.76 -6.83
N SER A 129 -3.07 -15.32 -8.04
CA SER A 129 -3.04 -16.77 -8.21
C SER A 129 -1.76 -17.37 -7.61
N THR A 130 -1.89 -18.52 -6.94
CA THR A 130 -0.74 -19.34 -6.56
C THR A 130 -0.69 -20.53 -7.51
N ILE A 131 0.44 -20.70 -8.22
CA ILE A 131 0.65 -21.80 -9.16
C ILE A 131 1.88 -22.57 -8.71
N THR A 132 1.74 -23.87 -8.51
CA THR A 132 2.81 -24.78 -8.10
C THR A 132 2.88 -25.98 -9.04
N VAL A 133 3.99 -26.71 -9.00
CA VAL A 133 4.17 -27.96 -9.75
C VAL A 133 4.05 -29.12 -8.78
N ASN A 134 3.13 -30.05 -9.03
CA ASN A 134 2.93 -31.23 -8.19
C ASN A 134 3.94 -32.34 -8.52
N ASP A 135 3.81 -33.46 -7.81
CA ASP A 135 4.71 -34.62 -7.93
C ASP A 135 4.69 -35.28 -9.31
N ASN A 136 3.61 -35.09 -10.06
CA ASN A 136 3.42 -35.61 -11.42
C ASN A 136 3.89 -34.61 -12.51
N ASN A 137 4.53 -33.50 -12.13
CA ASN A 137 4.88 -32.37 -13.00
C ASN A 137 3.68 -31.66 -13.64
N GLU A 138 2.52 -31.69 -12.99
CA GLU A 138 1.32 -30.97 -13.41
C GLU A 138 1.19 -29.66 -12.62
N LEU A 139 0.56 -28.66 -13.24
CA LEU A 139 0.30 -27.37 -12.60
C LEU A 139 -0.90 -27.49 -11.65
N GLU A 140 -0.69 -27.09 -10.40
CA GLU A 140 -1.74 -26.87 -9.42
C GLU A 140 -1.96 -25.37 -9.23
N THR A 141 -3.16 -24.91 -9.57
CA THR A 141 -3.51 -23.48 -9.51
C THR A 141 -4.58 -23.23 -8.46
N LYS A 142 -4.22 -22.45 -7.44
CA LYS A 142 -5.19 -21.71 -6.62
C LYS A 142 -5.44 -20.37 -7.30
N LYS A 143 -6.67 -20.18 -7.81
CA LYS A 143 -7.06 -18.95 -8.51
C LYS A 143 -6.91 -17.72 -7.61
N GLY A 144 -6.47 -16.62 -8.22
CA GLY A 144 -6.56 -15.29 -7.64
C GLY A 144 -8.01 -14.80 -7.58
N THR A 145 -8.16 -13.56 -7.13
CA THR A 145 -9.45 -12.84 -7.14
C THR A 145 -9.82 -12.38 -8.54
N ASP A 146 -11.11 -12.11 -8.77
CA ASP A 146 -11.59 -11.57 -10.05
C ASP A 146 -10.95 -10.21 -10.38
N PHE A 147 -10.71 -9.37 -9.35
CA PHE A 147 -10.00 -8.10 -9.50
C PHE A 147 -8.56 -8.30 -9.99
N TYR A 148 -7.84 -9.30 -9.48
CA TYR A 148 -6.48 -9.58 -9.95
C TYR A 148 -6.45 -9.95 -11.44
N TYR A 149 -7.42 -10.74 -11.93
CA TYR A 149 -7.51 -11.05 -13.36
C TYR A 149 -7.84 -9.81 -14.22
N GLN A 150 -8.66 -8.89 -13.71
CA GLN A 150 -8.88 -7.59 -14.39
C GLN A 150 -7.59 -6.76 -14.46
N LEU A 151 -6.77 -6.76 -13.41
CA LEU A 151 -5.45 -6.12 -13.45
C LEU A 151 -4.54 -6.75 -14.51
N LEU A 152 -4.50 -8.08 -14.58
CA LEU A 152 -3.71 -8.79 -15.59
C LEU A 152 -4.13 -8.44 -17.02
N GLU A 153 -5.44 -8.33 -17.27
CA GLU A 153 -5.97 -7.92 -18.58
C GLU A 153 -5.59 -6.48 -18.91
N LYS A 154 -5.80 -5.55 -17.97
CA LYS A 154 -5.50 -4.11 -18.17
C LYS A 154 -4.02 -3.82 -18.37
N LEU A 155 -3.17 -4.59 -17.70
CA LEU A 155 -1.72 -4.41 -17.73
C LEU A 155 -1.03 -5.40 -18.68
N ASP A 156 -1.77 -6.18 -19.47
CA ASP A 156 -1.24 -7.30 -20.26
C ASP A 156 0.01 -6.94 -21.05
N SER A 157 0.02 -5.78 -21.72
CA SER A 157 1.16 -5.31 -22.53
C SER A 157 2.44 -5.04 -21.74
N SER A 158 2.34 -4.83 -20.43
CA SER A 158 3.44 -4.49 -19.52
C SER A 158 3.88 -5.66 -18.64
N LEU A 159 3.14 -6.78 -18.65
CA LEU A 159 3.41 -7.93 -17.78
C LEU A 159 4.11 -9.07 -18.52
N GLU A 160 4.97 -9.79 -17.80
CA GLU A 160 5.66 -10.97 -18.31
C GLU A 160 4.90 -12.27 -18.04
N ASP A 161 5.15 -13.29 -18.87
CA ASP A 161 4.68 -14.67 -18.66
C ASP A 161 5.14 -15.18 -17.28
N TYR A 162 4.19 -15.62 -16.45
CA TYR A 162 4.53 -16.28 -15.20
C TYR A 162 5.01 -17.70 -15.47
N THR A 163 6.18 -18.03 -14.93
CA THR A 163 6.76 -19.36 -15.02
C THR A 163 7.03 -19.93 -13.63
N VAL A 164 6.98 -21.25 -13.54
CA VAL A 164 7.33 -22.01 -12.34
C VAL A 164 8.38 -23.04 -12.70
N THR A 165 9.14 -23.50 -11.70
CA THR A 165 10.18 -24.49 -11.89
C THR A 165 9.74 -25.81 -11.29
N ASP A 166 9.87 -26.91 -12.03
CA ASP A 166 9.61 -28.25 -11.51
C ASP A 166 10.73 -28.72 -10.56
N LYS A 167 10.54 -29.90 -9.96
CA LYS A 167 11.52 -30.51 -9.04
C LYS A 167 12.89 -30.81 -9.69
N LYS A 168 12.96 -30.83 -11.03
CA LYS A 168 14.17 -31.10 -11.82
C LYS A 168 14.83 -29.82 -12.34
N GLY A 169 14.33 -28.64 -11.98
CA GLY A 169 14.88 -27.37 -12.42
C GLY A 169 14.37 -26.93 -13.80
N LYS A 170 13.36 -27.59 -14.38
CA LYS A 170 12.80 -27.21 -15.67
C LYS A 170 11.76 -26.12 -15.50
N THR A 171 11.90 -25.04 -16.27
CA THR A 171 10.89 -23.97 -16.37
C THR A 171 9.64 -24.46 -17.10
N ILE A 172 8.48 -24.24 -16.48
CA ILE A 172 7.14 -24.54 -17.00
C ILE A 172 6.37 -23.22 -17.12
N LYS A 173 5.82 -22.96 -18.30
CA LYS A 173 4.91 -21.84 -18.53
C LYS A 173 3.58 -22.12 -17.84
N THR A 174 3.08 -21.15 -17.07
CA THR A 174 1.80 -21.32 -16.36
C THR A 174 0.57 -21.00 -17.21
N GLY A 175 0.76 -20.22 -18.28
CA GLY A 175 -0.34 -19.67 -19.09
C GLY A 175 -0.98 -18.41 -18.49
N GLU A 176 -0.48 -17.92 -17.35
CA GLU A 176 -0.85 -16.65 -16.73
C GLU A 176 0.33 -15.67 -16.82
N LYS A 177 0.08 -14.36 -16.92
CA LYS A 177 1.10 -13.33 -16.70
C LYS A 177 1.20 -12.94 -15.22
N ARG A 178 2.27 -12.25 -14.82
CA ARG A 178 2.46 -11.88 -13.41
C ARG A 178 2.65 -10.39 -13.20
N LEU A 179 1.84 -9.82 -12.31
CA LEU A 179 2.17 -8.58 -11.60
C LEU A 179 3.00 -8.93 -10.37
N TYR A 180 4.30 -8.62 -10.41
CA TYR A 180 5.19 -8.84 -9.27
C TYR A 180 5.06 -7.73 -8.23
N ALA A 181 5.68 -7.96 -7.08
CA ALA A 181 5.75 -6.96 -6.01
C ALA A 181 7.22 -6.68 -5.67
N PRO A 182 7.61 -5.40 -5.53
CA PRO A 182 6.76 -4.24 -5.73
C PRO A 182 6.63 -3.85 -7.22
N THR A 183 5.55 -3.19 -7.58
CA THR A 183 5.41 -2.52 -8.88
C THR A 183 4.78 -1.15 -8.66
N VAL A 184 5.36 -0.11 -9.27
CA VAL A 184 4.79 1.24 -9.32
C VAL A 184 4.48 1.58 -10.76
N ILE A 185 3.23 1.95 -11.04
CA ILE A 185 2.81 2.38 -12.37
C ILE A 185 2.38 3.83 -12.35
N PHE A 186 2.72 4.53 -13.42
CA PHE A 186 2.37 5.92 -13.65
C PHE A 186 1.37 5.93 -14.79
N VAL A 187 0.15 6.39 -14.51
CA VAL A 187 -0.97 6.37 -15.45
C VAL A 187 -1.36 7.79 -15.79
N LYS A 188 -1.44 8.13 -17.08
CA LYS A 188 -1.93 9.42 -17.58
C LYS A 188 -3.14 9.16 -18.48
N ASN A 189 -4.30 9.69 -18.08
CA ASN A 189 -5.57 9.52 -18.81
C ASN A 189 -5.92 8.05 -19.14
N GLY A 190 -5.69 7.13 -18.21
CA GLY A 190 -5.91 5.69 -18.40
C GLY A 190 -4.78 4.93 -19.09
N GLU A 191 -3.77 5.61 -19.64
CA GLU A 191 -2.62 4.97 -20.27
C GLU A 191 -1.46 4.83 -19.29
N VAL A 192 -0.86 3.64 -19.20
CA VAL A 192 0.38 3.41 -18.43
C VAL A 192 1.54 4.06 -19.18
N VAL A 193 2.00 5.22 -18.69
CA VAL A 193 3.12 5.97 -19.29
C VAL A 193 4.47 5.53 -18.74
N ASP A 194 4.50 4.91 -17.56
CA ASP A 194 5.71 4.33 -16.99
C ASP A 194 5.40 3.15 -16.06
N PHE A 195 6.29 2.17 -16.02
CA PHE A 195 6.12 0.91 -15.29
C PHE A 195 7.44 0.51 -14.63
N VAL A 196 7.51 0.65 -13.30
CA VAL A 196 8.69 0.34 -12.51
C VAL A 196 8.42 -0.91 -11.66
N GLU A 197 8.87 -2.06 -12.14
CA GLU A 197 8.83 -3.32 -11.39
C GLU A 197 10.14 -3.54 -10.60
N GLY A 198 10.00 -4.01 -9.36
CA GLY A 198 11.12 -4.27 -8.47
C GLY A 198 11.81 -2.98 -8.01
N THR A 199 13.13 -2.99 -8.05
CA THR A 199 13.98 -1.84 -7.71
C THR A 199 14.92 -1.54 -8.89
N VAL A 200 16.10 -2.14 -8.89
CA VAL A 200 17.14 -2.01 -9.92
C VAL A 200 17.77 -3.36 -10.17
N ASP A 201 18.14 -3.63 -11.43
CA ASP A 201 18.61 -4.95 -11.87
C ASP A 201 19.88 -5.40 -11.15
N SER A 202 20.66 -4.43 -10.66
CA SER A 202 21.91 -4.67 -9.94
C SER A 202 21.67 -5.10 -8.47
N GLN A 203 20.49 -4.89 -7.88
CA GLN A 203 20.18 -5.42 -6.55
C GLN A 203 19.96 -6.93 -6.66
N LYS A 204 20.69 -7.71 -5.84
CA LYS A 204 20.62 -9.19 -5.84
C LYS A 204 19.98 -9.77 -4.60
N ASP A 205 20.25 -9.17 -3.43
CA ASP A 205 19.64 -9.59 -2.16
C ASP A 205 18.66 -8.50 -1.68
N PRO A 206 17.35 -8.80 -1.61
CA PRO A 206 16.37 -7.83 -1.13
C PRO A 206 16.45 -7.55 0.37
N TYR A 207 17.19 -8.34 1.14
CA TYR A 207 17.39 -8.10 2.57
C TYR A 207 18.58 -7.17 2.83
N VAL A 208 19.33 -6.79 1.79
CA VAL A 208 20.42 -5.81 1.87
C VAL A 208 19.91 -4.47 1.32
N ALA A 209 20.19 -3.40 2.06
CA ALA A 209 19.85 -2.04 1.65
C ALA A 209 20.50 -1.68 0.30
N LEU A 210 19.80 -0.88 -0.50
CA LEU A 210 20.35 -0.34 -1.75
C LEU A 210 21.65 0.44 -1.48
N THR A 211 22.65 0.23 -2.34
CA THR A 211 23.82 1.12 -2.37
C THR A 211 23.41 2.51 -2.85
N GLU A 212 24.27 3.51 -2.65
CA GLU A 212 24.00 4.87 -3.12
C GLU A 212 23.74 4.91 -4.64
N THR A 213 24.54 4.19 -5.44
CA THR A 213 24.34 4.09 -6.89
C THR A 213 22.98 3.48 -7.24
N GLN A 214 22.61 2.38 -6.57
CA GLN A 214 21.32 1.71 -6.78
C GLN A 214 20.13 2.60 -6.39
N ARG A 215 20.27 3.31 -5.27
CA ARG A 215 19.27 4.25 -4.78
C ARG A 215 19.09 5.41 -5.76
N ASN A 216 20.18 5.99 -6.26
CA ASN A 216 20.14 7.08 -7.22
C ASN A 216 19.52 6.66 -8.56
N GLU A 217 19.85 5.45 -9.04
CA GLU A 217 19.19 4.87 -10.22
C GLU A 217 17.68 4.72 -10.01
N LEU A 218 17.25 4.21 -8.84
CA LEU A 218 15.84 4.07 -8.52
C LEU A 218 15.12 5.42 -8.40
N ILE A 219 15.78 6.44 -7.83
CA ILE A 219 15.29 7.82 -7.82
C ILE A 219 15.03 8.31 -9.24
N SER A 220 15.99 8.12 -10.15
CA SER A 220 15.84 8.54 -11.55
C SER A 220 14.67 7.86 -12.24
N LYS A 221 14.46 6.55 -12.00
CA LYS A 221 13.28 5.84 -12.54
C LYS A 221 11.96 6.46 -12.06
N TYR A 222 11.82 6.76 -10.76
CA TYR A 222 10.59 7.40 -10.28
C TYR A 222 10.43 8.84 -10.75
N GLN A 223 11.51 9.62 -10.80
CA GLN A 223 11.47 10.97 -11.36
C GLN A 223 11.01 10.94 -12.82
N GLU A 224 11.50 10.00 -13.62
CA GLU A 224 11.04 9.80 -14.99
C GLU A 224 9.52 9.53 -15.04
N GLY A 225 9.02 8.58 -14.25
CA GLY A 225 7.59 8.28 -14.17
C GLY A 225 6.75 9.48 -13.76
N PHE A 226 7.14 10.21 -12.71
CA PHE A 226 6.43 11.43 -12.28
C PHE A 226 6.48 12.54 -13.34
N ASN A 227 7.63 12.72 -14.01
CA ASN A 227 7.77 13.71 -15.08
C ASN A 227 6.84 13.41 -16.26
N LYS A 228 6.59 12.14 -16.57
CA LYS A 228 5.63 11.72 -17.61
C LYS A 228 4.17 12.01 -17.25
N LEU A 229 3.84 12.16 -15.96
CA LEU A 229 2.48 12.52 -15.52
C LEU A 229 2.17 14.01 -15.73
N GLY A 230 3.17 14.88 -15.59
CA GLY A 230 3.07 16.27 -15.98
C GLY A 230 3.06 16.43 -17.49
N ASP A 231 2.41 17.46 -18.01
CA ASP A 231 3.07 18.20 -19.09
C ASP A 231 4.18 18.99 -18.38
N ILE A 232 5.40 18.88 -18.87
CA ILE A 232 6.58 19.57 -18.32
C ILE A 232 6.16 20.99 -17.93
N CYS A 233 6.40 21.39 -16.67
CA CYS A 233 6.50 22.80 -16.37
C CYS A 233 7.70 23.31 -17.18
N ASP A 234 7.45 23.72 -18.42
CA ASP A 234 8.42 24.40 -19.26
C ASP A 234 8.84 25.64 -18.46
N GLU A 235 10.10 25.66 -18.03
CA GLU A 235 10.86 26.82 -17.59
C GLU A 235 10.01 28.00 -17.08
N LYS A 236 9.39 27.87 -15.89
CA LYS A 236 8.96 28.96 -14.96
C LYS A 236 8.00 28.44 -13.87
N CYS A 237 8.52 27.64 -12.95
CA CYS A 237 8.02 27.64 -11.58
C CYS A 237 9.02 28.38 -10.69
#